data_AF-A0A845DQ19-F1
#
_entry.id   AF-A0A845DQ19-F1
#
_cell.length_a   1.000
_cell.length_b   1.000
_cell.length_c   1.000
_cell.angle_alpha   90.00
_cell.angle_beta   90.00
_cell.angle_gamma   90.00
#
_symmetry.space_group_name_H-M   'P 1'
#
loop_
_entity.id
_entity.type
_entity.pdbx_description
1 polymer ?
#
loop_
_entity_poly.entity_id
_entity_poly.type
_entity_poly.pdbx_seq_one_letter_code
_entity_poly.pdbx_strand_id
1 'polypeptide(L)' 'MDKETMLEEVERLRKRMMEVANEKGFSSVESVQISQRLDTLLNEIQQQS' A
#
# COMPACT_ATOMS: atom_id res chain seq x y z
N MET A 1 -8.29 7.23 11.93
CA MET A 1 -9.05 6.55 10.87
C MET A 1 -9.75 5.38 11.51
N ASP A 2 -11.00 5.13 11.16
CA ASP A 2 -11.62 3.83 11.37
C ASP A 2 -11.00 2.79 10.41
N LYS A 3 -11.22 1.50 10.73
CA LYS A 3 -10.67 0.35 10.00
C LYS A 3 -11.11 0.32 8.53
N GLU A 4 -12.30 0.81 8.22
CA GLU A 4 -12.84 0.85 6.86
C GLU A 4 -12.03 1.81 5.98
N THR A 5 -11.77 3.02 6.48
CA THR A 5 -10.93 4.01 5.80
C THR A 5 -9.50 3.49 5.54
N MET A 6 -8.95 2.71 6.47
CA MET A 6 -7.61 2.12 6.31
C MET A 6 -7.60 1.03 5.22
N LEU A 7 -8.66 0.22 5.12
CA LEU A 7 -8.80 -0.79 4.07
C LEU A 7 -9.02 -0.16 2.68
N GLU A 8 -9.75 0.95 2.60
CA GLU A 8 -9.88 1.72 1.35
C GLU A 8 -8.53 2.25 0.87
N GLU A 9 -7.72 2.77 1.79
CA GLU A 9 -6.37 3.27 1.49
C GLU A 9 -5.44 2.13 1.03
N VAL A 10 -5.53 0.95 1.66
CA VAL A 10 -4.80 -0.26 1.23
C VAL A 10 -5.16 -0.62 -0.21
N GLU A 11 -6.44 -0.66 -0.57
CA GLU A 11 -6.85 -1.00 -1.93
C GLU A 11 -6.40 0.05 -2.95
N ARG A 12 -6.45 1.34 -2.59
CA ARG A 12 -5.92 2.43 -3.43
C ARG A 12 -4.43 2.26 -3.69
N LEU A 13 -3.65 2.02 -2.64
CA LEU A 13 -2.19 1.84 -2.74
C LEU A 13 -1.83 0.58 -3.51
N ARG A 14 -2.61 -0.51 -3.34
CA ARG A 14 -2.42 -1.76 -4.09
C ARG A 14 -2.56 -1.55 -5.60
N LYS A 15 -3.61 -0.84 -6.02
CA LYS A 15 -3.81 -0.49 -7.44
C LYS A 15 -2.65 0.36 -7.96
N ARG A 16 -2.27 1.40 -7.20
CA ARG A 16 -1.16 2.28 -7.57
C ARG A 16 0.18 1.54 -7.66
N MET A 17 0.45 0.59 -6.76
CA MET A 17 1.65 -0.25 -6.82
C MET A 17 1.71 -1.05 -8.11
N MET A 18 0.57 -1.64 -8.53
CA MET A 18 0.50 -2.42 -9.77
C MET A 18 0.71 -1.56 -11.01
N GLU A 19 0.11 -0.36 -11.06
CA GLU A 19 0.34 0.62 -12.12
C GLU A 19 1.83 0.98 -12.24
N VAL A 20 2.44 1.40 -11.11
CA VAL A 20 3.84 1.82 -11.08
C VAL A 20 4.79 0.66 -11.36
N ALA A 21 4.50 -0.54 -10.84
CA ALA A 21 5.32 -1.71 -11.13
C ALA A 21 5.26 -2.11 -12.61
N ASN A 22 4.11 -1.95 -13.25
CA ASN A 22 3.95 -2.19 -14.69
C ASN A 22 4.69 -1.14 -15.53
N GLU A 23 4.70 0.13 -15.11
CA GLU A 23 5.37 1.22 -15.84
C GLU A 23 6.88 1.30 -15.58
N LYS A 24 7.32 1.07 -14.34
CA LYS A 24 8.67 1.38 -13.86
C LYS A 24 9.41 0.17 -13.29
N GLY A 25 8.74 -0.97 -13.14
CA GLY A 25 9.27 -2.18 -12.53
C GLY A 25 9.11 -2.21 -11.01
N PHE A 26 9.00 -3.41 -10.44
CA PHE A 26 8.82 -3.64 -9.01
C PHE A 26 9.97 -3.12 -8.14
N SER A 27 11.18 -3.05 -8.68
CA SER A 27 12.36 -2.52 -7.99
C SER A 27 12.52 -1.01 -8.12
N SER A 28 11.61 -0.32 -8.79
CA SER A 28 11.63 1.14 -8.85
C SER A 28 11.47 1.72 -7.44
N VAL A 29 12.14 2.85 -7.19
CA VAL A 29 12.06 3.54 -5.90
C VAL A 29 10.60 3.84 -5.53
N GLU A 30 9.77 4.21 -6.52
CA GLU A 30 8.35 4.49 -6.31
C GLU A 30 7.57 3.21 -5.94
N SER A 31 7.79 2.08 -6.62
CA SER A 31 7.16 0.80 -6.25
C SER A 31 7.54 0.36 -4.83
N VAL A 32 8.81 0.52 -4.44
CA VAL A 32 9.31 0.19 -3.09
C VAL A 32 8.71 1.10 -2.03
N GLN A 33 8.57 2.40 -2.31
CA GLN A 33 7.94 3.34 -1.37
C GLN A 33 6.46 3.01 -1.16
N ILE A 34 5.74 2.64 -2.23
CA ILE A 34 4.34 2.25 -2.14
C ILE A 34 4.20 0.95 -1.33
N SER A 35 5.08 -0.04 -1.54
CA SER A 35 5.03 -1.30 -0.79
C SER A 35 5.28 -1.09 0.70
N GLN A 36 6.25 -0.26 1.07
CA GLN A 36 6.53 0.09 2.48
C GLN A 36 5.34 0.77 3.16
N ARG A 37 4.62 1.62 2.44
CA ARG A 37 3.42 2.29 2.96
C ARG A 37 2.24 1.32 3.12
N LEU A 38 2.07 0.39 2.17
CA LEU A 38 1.13 -0.73 2.28
C LEU A 38 1.41 -1.57 3.52
N ASP A 39 2.65 -1.99 3.72
CA ASP A 39 3.06 -2.78 4.88
C ASP A 39 2.78 -2.04 6.20
N THR A 40 3.05 -0.73 6.24
CA THR A 40 2.75 0.11 7.41
C THR A 40 1.26 0.09 7.74
N LEU A 41 0.39 0.32 6.76
CA LEU A 41 -1.06 0.32 6.96
C LEU A 41 -1.60 -1.04 7.36
N LEU A 42 -1.10 -2.12 6.77
CA LEU A 42 -1.48 -3.49 7.13
C LEU A 42 -1.11 -3.80 8.58
N ASN A 43 0.08 -3.38 9.01
CA ASN A 43 0.52 -3.54 10.39
C ASN A 43 -0.34 -2.74 11.37
N GLU A 44 -0.73 -1.50 11.03
CA GLU A 44 -1.63 -0.70 11.86
C GLU A 44 -3.01 -1.35 12.01
N ILE A 45 -3.58 -1.88 10.91
CA ILE A 45 -4.87 -2.60 10.94
C ILE A 45 -4.76 -3.86 11.81
N GLN A 46 -3.64 -4.58 11.72
CA GLN A 46 -3.40 -5.79 12.51
C GLN A 46 -3.27 -5.47 14.00
N GLN A 47 -2.60 -4.38 14.37
CA GLN A 47 -2.46 -3.94 15.76
C GLN A 47 -3.77 -3.41 16.37
N GLN A 48 -4.72 -2.98 15.53
CA GLN A 48 -6.06 -2.58 15.97
C GLN A 48 -7.04 -3.77 16.11
N SER A 49 -6.62 -4.99 15.81
CA SER A 49 -7.45 -6.21 15.87
C SER A 49 -7.31 -6.99 17.17
#